data_AF-A0A7S0A4M5-F1
#
_entry.id   AF-A0A7S0A4M5-F1
#
_cell.length_a   1.000
_cell.length_b   1.000
_cell.length_c   1.000
_cell.angle_alpha   90.00
_cell.angle_beta   90.00
_cell.angle_gamma   90.00
#
_symmetry.space_group_name_H-M   'P 1'
#
loop_
_entity.id
_entity.type
_entity.pdbx_description
1 polymer ?
#
loop_
_entity_poly.entity_id
_entity_poly.type
_entity_poly.pdbx_seq_one_letter_code
_entity_poly.pdbx_strand_id
1 'polypeptide(L)'
;MRLPPGGGVLCLSGSEKGAIVREVAERCGLAIATVGTCAEAVDLLSRKGPWAAVVAALGTRRGVDLLLDQGRARSSLIATVKKLPCPPLVAIFSHTACRSESLTQSCREAGADAVLCTADALLELLVPPAPRVLCLAGAATTATVAEITGQHALELVTASTCAEAVELASCGGPWAAVVAALGTRRGVDLLFDREGERSSLIS
;
A
#
# COMPACT_ATOMS: atom_id res chain seq x y z
N MET A 1 -2.35 2.98 -2.50
CA MET A 1 -2.42 3.37 -1.08
C MET A 1 -1.28 2.64 -0.35
N ARG A 2 -0.44 3.33 0.43
CA ARG A 2 0.76 2.76 1.08
C ARG A 2 0.40 2.22 2.47
N LEU A 3 1.00 1.11 2.90
CA LEU A 3 0.93 0.63 4.29
C LEU A 3 2.15 1.16 5.06
N PRO A 4 1.99 1.79 6.24
CA PRO A 4 3.12 2.23 7.05
C PRO A 4 3.89 1.03 7.65
N PRO A 5 5.22 1.13 7.83
CA PRO A 5 6.00 0.11 8.52
C PRO A 5 5.52 -0.04 9.98
N GLY A 6 5.31 -1.28 10.43
CA GLY A 6 4.73 -1.59 11.75
C GLY A 6 3.19 -1.58 11.80
N GLY A 7 2.53 -1.56 10.64
CA GLY A 7 1.07 -1.63 10.54
C GLY A 7 0.47 -2.98 10.93
N GLY A 8 -0.83 -2.97 11.24
CA GLY A 8 -1.61 -4.16 11.54
C GLY A 8 -2.66 -4.48 10.47
N VAL A 9 -3.03 -5.76 10.38
CA VAL A 9 -4.16 -6.26 9.59
C VAL A 9 -5.32 -6.56 10.54
N LEU A 10 -6.46 -5.94 10.31
CA LEU A 10 -7.72 -6.32 10.95
C LEU A 10 -8.45 -7.33 10.04
N CYS A 11 -8.60 -8.56 10.51
CA CYS A 11 -9.20 -9.64 9.75
C CYS A 11 -10.61 -9.96 10.25
N LEU A 12 -11.63 -9.76 9.41
CA LEU A 12 -12.99 -10.23 9.64
C LEU A 12 -13.22 -11.47 8.77
N SER A 13 -13.01 -12.66 9.32
CA SER A 13 -13.10 -13.88 8.54
C SER A 13 -13.36 -15.11 9.39
N GLY A 14 -14.02 -16.12 8.80
CA GLY A 14 -14.17 -17.44 9.42
C GLY A 14 -12.83 -18.17 9.55
N SER A 15 -12.81 -19.28 10.30
CA SER A 15 -11.58 -19.99 10.71
C SER A 15 -10.62 -20.33 9.56
N GLU A 16 -11.12 -20.82 8.42
CA GLU A 16 -10.30 -21.24 7.28
C GLU A 16 -9.64 -20.05 6.56
N LYS A 17 -10.44 -19.08 6.09
CA LYS A 17 -9.92 -17.88 5.41
C LYS A 17 -9.11 -17.00 6.36
N GLY A 18 -9.46 -16.96 7.64
CA GLY A 18 -8.70 -16.26 8.68
C GLY A 18 -7.30 -16.85 8.88
N ALA A 19 -7.13 -18.16 8.70
CA ALA A 19 -5.81 -18.79 8.75
C ALA A 19 -4.91 -18.31 7.58
N ILE A 20 -5.45 -18.24 6.37
CA ILE A 20 -4.72 -17.73 5.19
C ILE A 20 -4.30 -16.27 5.40
N VAL A 21 -5.21 -15.41 5.86
CA VAL A 21 -4.90 -13.99 6.12
C VAL A 21 -3.84 -13.85 7.21
N ARG A 22 -3.88 -14.71 8.25
CA ARG A 22 -2.86 -14.76 9.30
C ARG A 22 -1.49 -15.13 8.77
N GLU A 23 -1.40 -16.22 8.01
CA GLU A 23 -0.15 -16.66 7.41
C GLU A 23 0.46 -15.57 6.51
N VAL A 24 -0.35 -14.93 5.68
CA VAL A 24 0.12 -13.82 4.82
C VAL A 24 0.57 -12.62 5.65
N ALA A 25 -0.17 -12.23 6.69
CA ALA A 25 0.22 -11.12 7.56
C ALA A 25 1.55 -11.40 8.28
N GLU A 26 1.75 -12.62 8.78
CA GLU A 26 3.00 -13.06 9.42
C GLU A 26 4.18 -13.01 8.45
N ARG A 27 3.99 -13.47 7.19
CA ARG A 27 5.00 -13.37 6.13
C ARG A 27 5.37 -11.92 5.79
N CYS A 28 4.43 -10.99 5.94
CA CYS A 28 4.67 -9.55 5.77
C CYS A 28 5.21 -8.86 7.03
N GLY A 29 5.37 -9.58 8.16
CA GLY A 29 5.76 -8.97 9.43
C GLY A 29 4.72 -8.01 10.02
N LEU A 30 3.44 -8.18 9.65
CA LEU A 30 2.33 -7.34 10.12
C LEU A 30 1.66 -7.98 11.34
N ALA A 31 1.30 -7.17 12.33
CA ALA A 31 0.46 -7.63 13.44
C ALA A 31 -0.95 -7.97 12.91
N ILE A 32 -1.61 -9.00 13.45
CA ILE A 32 -2.97 -9.36 13.04
C ILE A 32 -3.93 -9.40 14.23
N ALA A 33 -5.11 -8.81 14.06
CA ALA A 33 -6.24 -9.04 14.94
C ALA A 33 -7.37 -9.69 14.14
N THR A 34 -7.91 -10.78 14.67
CA THR A 34 -9.06 -11.46 14.07
C THR A 34 -10.31 -11.14 14.87
N VAL A 35 -11.40 -10.80 14.19
CA VAL A 35 -12.70 -10.51 14.77
C VAL A 35 -13.77 -11.38 14.12
N GLY A 36 -14.82 -11.68 14.89
CA GLY A 36 -15.94 -12.51 14.44
C GLY A 36 -17.09 -11.70 13.86
N THR A 37 -17.15 -10.39 14.14
CA THR A 37 -18.27 -9.54 13.74
C THR A 37 -17.86 -8.19 13.16
N CYS A 38 -18.73 -7.61 12.32
CA CYS A 38 -18.56 -6.24 11.83
C CYS A 38 -18.53 -5.21 12.98
N ALA A 39 -19.29 -5.45 14.05
CA ALA A 39 -19.35 -4.56 15.21
C ALA A 39 -18.01 -4.53 15.98
N GLU A 40 -17.40 -5.69 16.21
CA GLU A 40 -16.06 -5.80 16.80
C GLU A 40 -15.00 -5.11 15.93
N ALA A 41 -15.09 -5.30 14.61
CA ALA A 41 -14.18 -4.64 13.66
C ALA A 41 -14.28 -3.11 13.78
N VAL A 42 -15.51 -2.57 13.83
CA VAL A 42 -15.75 -1.13 14.00
C VAL A 42 -15.24 -0.61 15.35
N ASP A 43 -15.43 -1.35 16.45
CA ASP A 43 -14.90 -0.96 17.77
C ASP A 43 -13.36 -0.86 17.74
N LEU A 44 -12.67 -1.85 17.17
CA LEU A 44 -11.21 -1.85 17.05
C LEU A 44 -10.68 -0.72 16.14
N LEU A 45 -11.40 -0.39 15.07
CA LEU A 45 -11.08 0.75 14.20
C LEU A 45 -11.26 2.09 14.95
N SER A 46 -12.32 2.21 15.75
CA SER A 46 -12.63 3.42 16.52
C SER A 46 -11.58 3.71 17.59
N ARG A 47 -10.92 2.67 18.12
CA ARG A 47 -9.81 2.79 19.08
C ARG A 47 -8.48 3.25 18.44
N LYS A 48 -8.46 3.54 17.13
CA LYS A 48 -7.29 4.03 16.38
C LYS A 48 -6.06 3.12 16.51
N GLY A 49 -6.26 1.80 16.37
CA GLY A 49 -5.14 0.88 16.21
C GLY A 49 -4.29 1.20 14.97
N PRO A 50 -3.06 0.68 14.86
CA PRO A 50 -2.15 0.94 13.74
C PRO A 50 -2.57 0.18 12.47
N TRP A 51 -3.87 0.13 12.17
CA TRP A 51 -4.43 -0.65 11.08
C TRP A 51 -3.95 -0.07 9.76
N ALA A 52 -3.22 -0.89 9.01
CA ALA A 52 -2.81 -0.58 7.65
C ALA A 52 -3.80 -1.18 6.66
N ALA A 53 -4.35 -2.36 6.97
CA ALA A 53 -5.36 -3.01 6.13
C ALA A 53 -6.50 -3.63 6.96
N VAL A 54 -7.69 -3.67 6.37
CA VAL A 54 -8.86 -4.42 6.80
C VAL A 54 -9.13 -5.48 5.73
N VAL A 55 -9.06 -6.75 6.12
CA VAL A 55 -9.32 -7.89 5.23
C VAL A 55 -10.57 -8.60 5.69
N ALA A 56 -11.62 -8.56 4.87
CA ALA A 56 -12.92 -9.12 5.23
C ALA A 56 -13.38 -10.21 4.26
N ALA A 57 -13.92 -11.31 4.78
CA ALA A 57 -14.77 -12.20 4.00
C ALA A 57 -16.15 -11.56 3.79
N LEU A 58 -16.92 -12.05 2.81
CA LEU A 58 -18.31 -11.57 2.60
C LEU A 58 -19.23 -11.86 3.80
N GLY A 59 -18.91 -12.90 4.58
CA GLY A 59 -19.81 -13.45 5.59
C GLY A 59 -21.08 -14.06 4.99
N THR A 60 -21.89 -14.66 5.85
CA THR A 60 -23.18 -15.28 5.47
C THR A 60 -24.29 -14.96 6.47
N ARG A 61 -23.95 -14.46 7.66
CA ARG A 61 -24.88 -14.25 8.78
C ARG A 61 -25.17 -12.77 8.95
N ARG A 62 -26.40 -12.37 8.64
CA ARG A 62 -26.87 -10.97 8.80
C ARG A 62 -26.78 -10.53 10.26
N GLY A 63 -26.23 -9.33 10.50
CA GLY A 63 -26.03 -8.78 11.84
C GLY A 63 -24.83 -9.36 12.60
N VAL A 64 -24.08 -10.29 12.00
CA VAL A 64 -22.88 -10.91 12.59
C VAL A 64 -21.67 -10.60 11.72
N ASP A 65 -21.52 -11.31 10.60
CA ASP A 65 -20.34 -11.27 9.74
C ASP A 65 -20.65 -10.88 8.29
N LEU A 66 -21.93 -10.75 7.93
CA LEU A 66 -22.34 -10.32 6.59
C LEU A 66 -21.80 -8.92 6.33
N LEU A 67 -20.88 -8.80 5.37
CA LEU A 67 -20.19 -7.56 5.09
C LEU A 67 -21.08 -6.53 4.39
N LEU A 68 -21.88 -6.98 3.43
CA LEU A 68 -22.85 -6.15 2.69
C LEU A 68 -24.19 -6.12 3.46
N ASP A 69 -24.14 -5.53 4.65
CA ASP A 69 -25.22 -5.53 5.64
C ASP A 69 -26.29 -4.45 5.43
N GLN A 70 -26.00 -3.43 4.61
CA GLN A 70 -26.88 -2.29 4.35
C GLN A 70 -27.55 -2.33 2.96
N GLY A 71 -27.50 -3.49 2.28
CA GLY A 71 -28.05 -3.69 0.94
C GLY A 71 -26.99 -4.18 -0.04
N ARG A 72 -27.36 -4.36 -1.32
CA ARG A 72 -26.54 -5.07 -2.32
C ARG A 72 -25.11 -4.53 -2.46
N ALA A 73 -24.88 -3.23 -2.30
CA ALA A 73 -23.59 -2.58 -2.53
C ALA A 73 -23.18 -1.66 -1.37
N ARG A 74 -23.64 -1.93 -0.14
CA ARG A 74 -23.37 -1.08 1.02
C ARG A 74 -22.91 -1.91 2.21
N SER A 75 -21.83 -1.45 2.84
CA SER A 75 -21.26 -2.05 4.04
C SER A 75 -21.07 -0.98 5.11
N SER A 76 -21.62 -1.22 6.30
CA SER A 76 -21.42 -0.35 7.47
C SER A 76 -19.93 -0.26 7.87
N LEU A 77 -19.22 -1.39 7.80
CA LEU A 77 -17.79 -1.47 8.10
C LEU A 77 -16.97 -0.64 7.11
N ILE A 78 -17.15 -0.86 5.80
CA ILE A 78 -16.38 -0.13 4.79
C ILE A 78 -16.69 1.37 4.85
N ALA A 79 -17.96 1.75 5.02
CA ALA A 79 -18.35 3.14 5.18
C ALA A 79 -17.71 3.79 6.41
N THR A 80 -17.50 3.03 7.50
CA THR A 80 -16.81 3.52 8.70
C THR A 80 -15.32 3.68 8.45
N VAL A 81 -14.68 2.68 7.85
CA VAL A 81 -13.25 2.71 7.50
C VAL A 81 -12.95 3.94 6.64
N LYS A 82 -13.75 4.19 5.60
CA LYS A 82 -13.51 5.31 4.66
C LYS A 82 -13.75 6.70 5.26
N LYS A 83 -14.37 6.80 6.45
CA LYS A 83 -14.52 8.07 7.19
C LYS A 83 -13.35 8.39 8.11
N LEU A 84 -12.38 7.48 8.26
CA LEU A 84 -11.20 7.73 9.08
C LEU A 84 -10.28 8.77 8.40
N PRO A 85 -9.56 9.60 9.18
CA PRO A 85 -8.64 10.61 8.61
C PRO A 85 -7.56 10.03 7.70
N CYS A 86 -7.08 8.82 8.03
CA CYS A 86 -6.18 8.03 7.20
C CYS A 86 -6.80 6.62 7.09
N PRO A 87 -7.67 6.38 6.11
CA PRO A 87 -8.39 5.11 6.02
C PRO A 87 -7.42 3.98 5.65
N PRO A 88 -7.41 2.85 6.39
CA PRO A 88 -6.68 1.66 5.97
C PRO A 88 -7.22 1.13 4.63
N LEU A 89 -6.37 0.35 3.97
CA LEU A 89 -6.77 -0.38 2.77
C LEU A 89 -7.87 -1.39 3.13
N VAL A 90 -8.88 -1.55 2.28
CA VAL A 90 -9.97 -2.51 2.46
C VAL A 90 -9.91 -3.56 1.36
N ALA A 91 -9.64 -4.81 1.74
CA ALA A 91 -9.61 -5.95 0.82
C ALA A 91 -10.72 -6.96 1.16
N ILE A 92 -11.45 -7.42 0.14
CA ILE A 92 -12.44 -8.49 0.30
C ILE A 92 -11.81 -9.81 -0.10
N PHE A 93 -11.65 -10.72 0.85
CA PHE A 93 -11.08 -12.04 0.61
C PHE A 93 -12.17 -13.11 0.45
N SER A 94 -12.59 -13.37 -0.79
CA SER A 94 -13.73 -14.24 -1.08
C SER A 94 -13.71 -14.87 -2.47
N HIS A 95 -13.62 -16.20 -2.54
CA HIS A 95 -13.83 -16.96 -3.77
C HIS A 95 -15.18 -16.68 -4.44
N THR A 96 -16.25 -16.54 -3.64
CA THR A 96 -17.60 -16.26 -4.17
C THR A 96 -17.67 -14.88 -4.82
N ALA A 97 -17.02 -13.88 -4.22
CA ALA A 97 -16.97 -12.54 -4.81
C ALA A 97 -16.20 -12.58 -6.13
N CYS A 98 -14.99 -13.18 -6.16
CA CYS A 98 -14.16 -13.24 -7.36
C CYS A 98 -14.79 -14.02 -8.53
N ARG A 99 -15.69 -14.98 -8.26
CA ARG A 99 -16.39 -15.75 -9.30
C ARG A 99 -17.66 -15.08 -9.82
N SER A 100 -18.14 -14.03 -9.16
CA SER A 100 -19.36 -13.31 -9.54
C SER A 100 -19.05 -11.85 -9.80
N GLU A 101 -19.13 -11.45 -11.07
CA GLU A 101 -18.88 -10.08 -11.50
C GLU A 101 -19.80 -9.09 -10.76
N SER A 102 -21.08 -9.43 -10.62
CA SER A 102 -22.05 -8.61 -9.87
C SER A 102 -21.65 -8.42 -8.40
N LEU A 103 -21.13 -9.44 -7.72
CA LEU A 103 -20.69 -9.32 -6.33
C LEU A 103 -19.36 -8.58 -6.22
N THR A 104 -18.42 -8.82 -7.13
CA THR A 104 -17.16 -8.05 -7.20
C THR A 104 -17.45 -6.57 -7.38
N GLN A 105 -18.34 -6.24 -8.32
CA GLN A 105 -18.77 -4.87 -8.57
C GLN A 105 -19.44 -4.26 -7.34
N SER A 106 -20.33 -5.01 -6.69
CA SER A 106 -20.98 -4.57 -5.46
C SER A 106 -19.99 -4.28 -4.32
N CYS A 107 -18.92 -5.08 -4.20
CA CYS A 107 -17.87 -4.85 -3.21
C CYS A 107 -17.08 -3.56 -3.52
N ARG A 108 -16.77 -3.32 -4.80
CA ARG A 108 -16.08 -2.10 -5.25
C ARG A 108 -16.95 -0.86 -5.04
N GLU A 109 -18.24 -0.94 -5.36
CA GLU A 109 -19.22 0.13 -5.10
C GLU A 109 -19.38 0.43 -3.61
N ALA A 110 -19.27 -0.59 -2.76
CA ALA A 110 -19.24 -0.41 -1.31
C ALA A 110 -17.96 0.29 -0.81
N GLY A 111 -16.92 0.41 -1.66
CA GLY A 111 -15.66 1.09 -1.37
C GLY A 111 -14.49 0.15 -1.06
N ALA A 112 -14.56 -1.14 -1.40
CA ALA A 112 -13.40 -2.01 -1.30
C ALA A 112 -12.31 -1.60 -2.31
N ASP A 113 -11.06 -1.55 -1.85
CA ASP A 113 -9.91 -1.25 -2.70
C ASP A 113 -9.50 -2.46 -3.54
N ALA A 114 -9.75 -3.68 -3.03
CA ALA A 114 -9.47 -4.93 -3.73
C ALA A 114 -10.48 -6.03 -3.41
N VAL A 115 -10.68 -6.96 -4.35
CA VAL A 115 -11.47 -8.19 -4.18
C VAL A 115 -10.61 -9.36 -4.67
N LEU A 116 -10.21 -10.23 -3.75
CA LEU A 116 -9.17 -11.24 -3.95
C LEU A 116 -9.65 -12.60 -3.44
N CYS A 117 -9.04 -13.68 -3.91
CA CYS A 117 -9.34 -15.03 -3.40
C CYS A 117 -8.14 -15.97 -3.32
N THR A 118 -6.92 -15.47 -3.45
CA THR A 118 -5.69 -16.26 -3.34
C THR A 118 -4.72 -15.62 -2.36
N ALA A 119 -3.94 -16.44 -1.65
CA ALA A 119 -2.93 -15.97 -0.70
C ALA A 119 -1.89 -15.08 -1.39
N ASP A 120 -1.45 -15.45 -2.60
CA ASP A 120 -0.45 -14.68 -3.37
C ASP A 120 -0.95 -13.29 -3.73
N ALA A 121 -2.21 -13.15 -4.18
CA ALA A 121 -2.74 -11.83 -4.51
C ALA A 121 -2.94 -10.97 -3.25
N LEU A 122 -3.23 -11.60 -2.10
CA LEU A 122 -3.27 -10.90 -0.82
C LEU A 122 -1.87 -10.47 -0.38
N LEU A 123 -0.86 -11.31 -0.59
CA LEU A 123 0.54 -11.01 -0.31
C LEU A 123 1.01 -9.82 -1.17
N GLU A 124 0.78 -9.85 -2.48
CA GLU A 124 1.11 -8.74 -3.38
C GLU A 124 0.45 -7.42 -2.97
N LEU A 125 -0.77 -7.48 -2.42
CA LEU A 125 -1.48 -6.30 -1.94
C LEU A 125 -0.91 -5.75 -0.63
N LEU A 126 -0.45 -6.63 0.27
CA LEU A 126 0.03 -6.27 1.60
C LEU A 126 1.54 -6.01 1.67
N VAL A 127 2.31 -6.50 0.69
CA VAL A 127 3.73 -6.21 0.59
C VAL A 127 3.89 -4.78 0.05
N PRO A 128 4.52 -3.85 0.81
CA PRO A 128 4.85 -2.56 0.25
C PRO A 128 5.80 -2.76 -0.95
N PRO A 129 5.65 -1.99 -2.05
CA PRO A 129 6.63 -2.01 -3.12
C PRO A 129 8.02 -1.71 -2.56
N ALA A 130 9.04 -2.36 -3.13
CA ALA A 130 10.43 -2.18 -2.71
C ALA A 130 10.75 -0.68 -2.63
N PRO A 131 11.39 -0.20 -1.56
CA PRO A 131 11.74 1.20 -1.46
C PRO A 131 12.67 1.57 -2.61
N ARG A 132 12.42 2.73 -3.23
CA ARG A 132 13.14 3.16 -4.44
C ARG A 132 14.20 4.19 -4.09
N VAL A 133 15.34 4.11 -4.76
CA VAL A 133 16.38 5.15 -4.71
C VAL A 133 16.42 5.84 -6.06
N LEU A 134 16.13 7.15 -6.08
CA LEU A 134 16.33 7.97 -7.28
C LEU A 134 17.80 8.39 -7.35
N CYS A 135 18.49 8.12 -8.45
CA CYS A 135 19.89 8.45 -8.66
C CYS A 135 20.07 9.38 -9.86
N LEU A 136 20.50 10.62 -9.61
CA LEU A 136 20.95 11.58 -10.61
C LEU A 136 22.46 11.76 -10.46
N ALA A 137 23.24 10.93 -11.16
CA ALA A 137 24.69 10.97 -11.03
C ALA A 137 25.41 10.43 -12.28
N GLY A 138 26.73 10.66 -12.34
CA GLY A 138 27.59 10.05 -13.34
C GLY A 138 27.70 8.54 -13.17
N ALA A 139 28.16 7.85 -14.24
CA ALA A 139 28.18 6.39 -14.32
C ALA A 139 28.86 5.69 -13.12
N ALA A 140 29.97 6.23 -12.63
CA ALA A 140 30.70 5.66 -11.48
C ALA A 140 29.85 5.69 -10.19
N THR A 141 29.25 6.84 -9.87
CA THR A 141 28.37 6.97 -8.69
C THR A 141 27.13 6.10 -8.84
N THR A 142 26.51 6.09 -10.03
CA THR A 142 25.34 5.25 -10.30
C THR A 142 25.64 3.75 -10.11
N ALA A 143 26.83 3.29 -10.51
CA ALA A 143 27.26 1.91 -10.29
C ALA A 143 27.40 1.58 -8.80
N THR A 144 27.98 2.47 -8.00
CA THR A 144 28.07 2.29 -6.54
C THR A 144 26.69 2.28 -5.89
N VAL A 145 25.78 3.17 -6.30
CA VAL A 145 24.41 3.18 -5.80
C VAL A 145 23.70 1.87 -6.18
N ALA A 146 23.89 1.37 -7.41
CA ALA A 146 23.32 0.09 -7.85
C ALA A 146 23.75 -1.07 -6.95
N GLU A 147 25.04 -1.16 -6.62
CA GLU A 147 25.57 -2.19 -5.71
C GLU A 147 24.91 -2.12 -4.32
N ILE A 148 24.84 -0.92 -3.73
CA ILE A 148 24.20 -0.69 -2.42
C ILE A 148 22.72 -1.06 -2.49
N THR A 149 22.00 -0.60 -3.52
CA THR A 149 20.57 -0.90 -3.65
C THR A 149 20.30 -2.40 -3.79
N GLY A 150 21.14 -3.12 -4.52
CA GLY A 150 21.06 -4.58 -4.64
C GLY A 150 21.26 -5.33 -3.32
N GLN A 151 22.16 -4.83 -2.46
CA GLN A 151 22.42 -5.41 -1.13
C GLN A 151 21.26 -5.20 -0.14
N HIS A 152 20.46 -4.15 -0.34
CA HIS A 152 19.40 -3.75 0.59
C HIS A 152 17.98 -3.98 0.06
N ALA A 153 17.83 -4.75 -1.03
CA ALA A 153 16.53 -4.99 -1.68
C ALA A 153 15.79 -3.69 -2.03
N LEU A 154 16.54 -2.67 -2.44
CA LEU A 154 16.03 -1.39 -2.93
C LEU A 154 15.98 -1.41 -4.46
N GLU A 155 15.00 -0.75 -5.03
CA GLU A 155 14.93 -0.56 -6.49
C GLU A 155 15.67 0.73 -6.88
N LEU A 156 16.63 0.65 -7.80
CA LEU A 156 17.31 1.82 -8.34
C LEU A 156 16.54 2.41 -9.52
N VAL A 157 16.26 3.70 -9.45
CA VAL A 157 15.73 4.50 -10.55
C VAL A 157 16.75 5.54 -10.93
N THR A 158 17.19 5.54 -12.19
CA THR A 158 18.20 6.50 -12.67
C THR A 158 17.53 7.65 -13.43
N ALA A 159 17.96 8.87 -13.15
CA ALA A 159 17.64 10.04 -13.96
C ALA A 159 18.91 10.54 -14.65
N SER A 160 18.76 10.95 -15.91
CA SER A 160 19.83 11.54 -16.71
C SER A 160 19.86 13.06 -16.65
N THR A 161 18.75 13.68 -16.23
CA THR A 161 18.63 15.14 -16.08
C THR A 161 17.93 15.55 -14.78
N CYS A 162 18.16 16.78 -14.34
CA CYS A 162 17.44 17.37 -13.20
C CYS A 162 15.91 17.42 -13.44
N ALA A 163 15.49 17.72 -14.68
CA ALA A 163 14.06 17.77 -15.03
C ALA A 163 13.40 16.39 -14.89
N GLU A 164 14.04 15.35 -15.42
CA GLU A 164 13.58 13.97 -15.29
C GLU A 164 13.56 13.52 -13.82
N ALA A 165 14.58 13.89 -13.03
CA ALA A 165 14.63 13.59 -11.61
C ALA A 165 13.46 14.25 -10.85
N VAL A 166 13.14 15.51 -11.15
CA VAL A 166 12.01 16.23 -10.55
C VAL A 166 10.68 15.60 -10.96
N GLU A 167 10.52 15.22 -12.23
CA GLU A 167 9.32 14.54 -12.72
C GLU A 167 9.11 13.20 -12.00
N LEU A 168 10.15 12.37 -11.94
CA LEU A 168 10.12 11.08 -11.24
C LEU A 168 9.80 11.25 -9.75
N ALA A 169 10.46 12.21 -9.08
CA ALA A 169 10.19 12.52 -7.68
C ALA A 169 8.73 12.93 -7.45
N SER A 170 8.18 13.76 -8.36
CA SER A 170 6.81 14.28 -8.29
C SER A 170 5.73 13.24 -8.55
N CYS A 171 6.02 12.17 -9.31
CA CYS A 171 5.10 11.08 -9.60
C CYS A 171 4.79 10.18 -8.38
N GLY A 172 5.40 10.42 -7.20
CA GLY A 172 4.96 9.82 -5.94
C GLY A 172 5.33 8.34 -5.77
N GLY A 173 6.61 7.98 -5.97
CA GLY A 173 7.15 6.65 -5.66
C GLY A 173 7.45 6.44 -4.17
N PRO A 174 7.57 5.18 -3.68
CA PRO A 174 8.01 4.86 -2.33
C PRO A 174 9.52 5.15 -2.18
N TRP A 175 9.89 6.42 -2.31
CA TRP A 175 11.28 6.86 -2.26
C TRP A 175 11.86 6.65 -0.86
N ALA A 176 12.92 5.85 -0.77
CA ALA A 176 13.74 5.73 0.43
C ALA A 176 14.82 6.81 0.48
N ALA A 177 15.37 7.18 -0.69
CA ALA A 177 16.39 8.21 -0.80
C ALA A 177 16.41 8.82 -2.22
N VAL A 178 16.94 10.04 -2.28
CA VAL A 178 17.36 10.68 -3.53
C VAL A 178 18.87 10.89 -3.43
N VAL A 179 19.62 10.28 -4.34
CA VAL A 179 21.06 10.45 -4.49
C VAL A 179 21.30 11.33 -5.70
N ALA A 180 21.96 12.46 -5.48
CA ALA A 180 22.32 13.34 -6.57
C ALA A 180 23.78 13.80 -6.42
N ALA A 181 24.56 13.62 -7.49
CA ALA A 181 25.92 14.14 -7.54
C ALA A 181 25.90 15.58 -8.09
N LEU A 182 26.88 16.39 -7.68
CA LEU A 182 27.11 17.72 -8.26
C LEU A 182 27.57 17.55 -9.71
N GLY A 183 26.63 17.52 -10.64
CA GLY A 183 26.94 17.60 -12.05
C GLY A 183 27.57 18.95 -12.40
N THR A 184 28.27 18.99 -13.52
CA THR A 184 29.02 20.16 -13.98
C THR A 184 28.35 20.87 -15.16
N ARG A 185 27.26 20.29 -15.72
CA ARG A 185 26.61 20.78 -16.93
C ARG A 185 25.25 21.38 -16.62
N ARG A 186 25.13 22.70 -16.85
CA ARG A 186 23.88 23.45 -16.66
C ARG A 186 22.76 22.90 -17.55
N GLY A 187 21.58 22.67 -16.97
CA GLY A 187 20.41 22.12 -17.67
C GLY A 187 20.44 20.60 -17.91
N VAL A 188 21.51 19.91 -17.46
CA VAL A 188 21.63 18.45 -17.55
C VAL A 188 21.74 17.88 -16.14
N ASP A 189 22.90 17.93 -15.52
CA ASP A 189 23.20 17.25 -14.25
C ASP A 189 23.56 18.22 -13.10
N LEU A 190 23.62 19.53 -13.38
CA LEU A 190 23.94 20.54 -12.38
C LEU A 190 22.78 20.71 -11.38
N LEU A 191 22.99 20.22 -10.16
CA LEU A 191 22.00 20.19 -9.08
C LEU A 191 21.47 21.58 -8.69
N PHE A 192 22.32 22.61 -8.75
CA PHE A 192 21.98 24.00 -8.45
C PHE A 192 21.53 24.74 -9.72
N ASP A 193 20.40 24.30 -10.27
CA ASP A 193 19.88 24.75 -11.56
C ASP A 193 19.20 26.13 -11.53
N ARG A 194 18.83 26.63 -10.34
CA ARG A 194 18.28 27.99 -10.15
C ARG A 194 19.37 28.96 -9.72
N GLU A 195 19.82 29.77 -10.68
CA GLU A 195 20.79 30.86 -10.49
C GLU A 195 22.10 30.47 -9.77
N GLY A 196 22.42 29.17 -9.71
CA GLY A 196 23.62 28.65 -9.06
C GLY A 196 23.55 28.52 -7.53
N GLU A 197 22.46 28.95 -6.90
CA GLU A 197 22.31 28.97 -5.44
C GLU A 197 21.23 28.03 -4.90
N ARG A 198 20.28 27.60 -5.73
CA ARG A 198 19.15 26.73 -5.30
C ARG A 198 18.97 25.55 -6.23
N SER A 199 18.59 24.42 -5.66
CA SER A 199 18.26 23.20 -6.40
C SER A 199 16.76 23.03 -6.53
N SER A 200 16.26 22.82 -7.75
CA SER A 200 14.86 22.45 -7.99
C SER A 200 14.49 21.07 -7.44
N LEU A 201 15.49 20.25 -7.07
CA LEU A 201 15.30 18.92 -6.47
C LEU A 201 15.22 18.97 -4.93
N ILE A 202 15.72 20.05 -4.30
CA ILE A 202 15.83 20.20 -2.82
C ILE A 202 14.90 21.33 -2.31
N SER A 203 14.04 21.89 -3.15
CA SER A 203 13.20 23.06 -2.83
C SER A 203 11.97 22.76 -1.99
#